data_AF-A0A4R2Q6Q4-F1
#
_entry.id   AF-A0A4R2Q6Q4-F1
#
_cell.length_a   1.000
_cell.length_b   1.000
_cell.length_c   1.000
_cell.angle_alpha   90.00
_cell.angle_beta   90.00
_cell.angle_gamma   90.00
#
_symmetry.space_group_name_H-M   'P 1'
#
loop_
_entity.id
_entity.type
_entity.pdbx_description
1 polymer ?
#
loop_
_entity_poly.entity_id
_entity_poly.type
_entity_poly.pdbx_seq_one_letter_code
_entity_poly.pdbx_strand_id
1 'polypeptide(L)'
;MKRVFAALLWAGAATLALTGAARAELVLAMFERAGCTYCMAWDREIGPIYPKTTEGAVAPLRRIDLGQRLPEDIDLVSKPQFTPTFVLLRDGVEVQRLEGYPGEDFFWWLIGEMLKKQPEWAEHGNEKGGAEG
;
A
#
# COMPACT_ATOMS: atom_id res chain seq x y z
N MET A 1 -67.77 -8.41 26.02
CA MET A 1 -67.29 -7.03 26.12
C MET A 1 -65.77 -7.01 26.20
N LYS A 2 -65.13 -6.32 25.24
CA LYS A 2 -63.74 -5.79 25.18
C LYS A 2 -62.53 -6.73 25.36
N ARG A 3 -61.94 -7.04 24.20
CA ARG A 3 -60.55 -7.48 23.91
C ARG A 3 -59.53 -6.53 24.55
N VAL A 4 -58.35 -7.03 24.95
CA VAL A 4 -57.04 -6.53 24.46
C VAL A 4 -55.97 -7.62 24.65
N PHE A 5 -55.49 -8.20 23.53
CA PHE A 5 -54.19 -8.88 23.48
C PHE A 5 -53.12 -7.78 23.53
N ALA A 6 -52.44 -7.63 24.66
CA ALA A 6 -51.30 -6.73 24.76
C ALA A 6 -50.05 -7.45 24.26
N ALA A 7 -49.87 -7.45 22.95
CA ALA A 7 -48.59 -7.75 22.31
C ALA A 7 -47.62 -6.60 22.66
N LEU A 8 -46.77 -6.81 23.67
CA LEU A 8 -45.64 -5.92 23.93
C LEU A 8 -44.42 -6.46 23.19
N LEU A 9 -44.37 -5.97 21.96
CA LEU A 9 -43.27 -5.88 21.02
C LEU A 9 -41.90 -5.89 21.69
N TRP A 10 -41.14 -6.96 21.44
CA TRP A 10 -39.71 -7.03 21.69
C TRP A 10 -39.03 -6.05 20.72
N ALA A 11 -38.81 -4.82 21.18
CA ALA A 11 -38.02 -3.83 20.45
C ALA A 11 -36.55 -4.26 20.46
N GLY A 12 -36.22 -5.23 19.60
CA GLY A 12 -34.84 -5.55 19.26
C GLY A 12 -34.24 -4.37 18.52
N ALA A 13 -33.54 -3.49 19.25
CA ALA A 13 -32.66 -2.51 18.66
C ALA A 13 -31.51 -3.27 17.99
N ALA A 14 -31.68 -3.60 16.71
CA ALA A 14 -30.60 -4.10 15.87
C ALA A 14 -29.59 -2.96 15.68
N THR A 15 -28.57 -2.93 16.53
CA THR A 15 -27.34 -2.17 16.29
C THR A 15 -26.72 -2.73 15.02
N LEU A 16 -26.99 -2.10 13.88
CA LEU A 16 -26.17 -2.28 12.68
C LEU A 16 -24.76 -1.79 13.03
N ALA A 17 -23.88 -2.73 13.39
CA ALA A 17 -22.46 -2.49 13.36
C ALA A 17 -22.10 -2.19 11.91
N LEU A 18 -21.73 -0.94 11.60
CA LEU A 18 -21.06 -0.62 10.34
C LEU A 18 -19.71 -1.33 10.39
N THR A 19 -19.66 -2.56 9.89
CA THR A 19 -18.42 -3.26 9.58
C THR A 19 -17.85 -2.64 8.30
N GLY A 20 -17.23 -1.47 8.43
CA GLY A 20 -16.30 -1.02 7.40
C GLY A 20 -15.16 -2.03 7.35
N ALA A 21 -14.92 -2.65 6.20
CA ALA A 21 -13.74 -3.49 6.04
C ALA A 21 -12.50 -2.64 6.33
N ALA A 22 -11.71 -3.05 7.33
CA ALA A 22 -10.42 -2.41 7.57
C ALA A 22 -9.55 -2.65 6.32
N ARG A 23 -9.20 -1.56 5.62
CA ARG A 23 -8.34 -1.61 4.45
C ARG A 23 -6.89 -1.71 4.92
N ALA A 24 -6.13 -2.61 4.31
CA ALA A 24 -4.71 -2.71 4.63
C ALA A 24 -3.97 -1.47 4.12
N GLU A 25 -2.92 -1.09 4.83
CA GLU A 25 -2.03 -0.03 4.39
C GLU A 25 -0.97 -0.62 3.45
N LEU A 26 -0.92 -0.12 2.21
CA LEU A 26 0.19 -0.41 1.29
C LEU A 26 1.27 0.66 1.43
N VAL A 27 2.53 0.23 1.48
CA VAL A 27 3.69 1.12 1.55
C VAL A 27 4.75 0.61 0.57
N LEU A 28 5.31 1.50 -0.25
CA LEU A 28 6.49 1.18 -1.04
C LEU A 28 7.74 1.57 -0.23
N ALA A 29 8.34 0.58 0.45
CA ALA A 29 9.55 0.78 1.22
C ALA A 29 10.79 0.76 0.31
N MET A 30 11.43 1.91 0.12
CA MET A 30 12.72 2.02 -0.58
C MET A 30 13.85 1.84 0.43
N PHE A 31 14.53 0.70 0.32
CA PHE A 31 15.75 0.41 1.05
C PHE A 31 16.95 1.00 0.32
N GLU A 32 17.71 1.82 1.03
CA GLU A 32 18.85 2.56 0.51
C GLU A 32 20.04 2.50 1.47
N ARG A 33 21.16 3.07 1.04
CA ARG A 33 22.37 3.25 1.86
C ARG A 33 23.17 4.45 1.37
N ALA A 34 23.99 5.01 2.25
CA ALA A 34 24.93 6.06 1.88
C ALA A 34 25.83 5.63 0.70
N GLY A 35 26.00 6.54 -0.27
CA GLY A 35 26.84 6.30 -1.47
C GLY A 35 26.17 5.51 -2.59
N CYS A 36 24.87 5.22 -2.50
CA CYS A 36 24.12 4.50 -3.54
C CYS A 36 23.83 5.38 -4.76
N THR A 37 24.65 5.29 -5.82
CA THR A 37 24.47 6.05 -7.07
C THR A 37 23.11 5.82 -7.74
N TYR A 38 22.61 4.57 -7.71
CA TYR A 38 21.30 4.24 -8.29
C TYR A 38 20.12 4.79 -7.48
N CYS A 39 20.27 4.90 -6.16
CA CYS A 39 19.27 5.55 -5.30
C CYS A 39 19.19 7.04 -5.66
N MET A 40 20.35 7.71 -5.81
CA MET A 40 20.40 9.11 -6.25
C MET A 40 19.83 9.32 -7.65
N ALA A 41 20.00 8.34 -8.55
CA ALA A 41 19.38 8.39 -9.87
C ALA A 41 17.86 8.33 -9.78
N TRP A 42 17.32 7.38 -9.01
CA TRP A 42 15.88 7.28 -8.74
C TRP A 42 15.34 8.55 -8.08
N ASP A 43 16.06 9.13 -7.12
CA ASP A 43 15.68 10.36 -6.41
C ASP A 43 15.56 11.57 -7.34
N ARG A 44 16.38 11.63 -8.38
CA ARG A 44 16.35 12.71 -9.36
C ARG A 44 15.22 12.53 -10.36
N GLU A 45 15.02 11.30 -10.82
CA GLU A 45 14.13 10.99 -11.94
C GLU A 45 12.70 10.75 -11.48
N ILE A 46 12.51 9.96 -10.41
CA ILE A 46 11.21 9.47 -9.98
C ILE A 46 10.74 10.10 -8.68
N GLY A 47 11.64 10.33 -7.71
CA GLY A 47 11.30 10.80 -6.38
C GLY A 47 10.33 12.01 -6.32
N PRO A 48 10.52 13.08 -7.12
CA PRO A 48 9.65 14.26 -7.14
C PRO A 48 8.30 14.03 -7.84
N ILE A 49 8.18 12.95 -8.61
CA ILE A 49 7.00 12.57 -9.40
C ILE A 49 6.13 11.60 -8.61
N TYR A 50 6.74 10.57 -7.99
CA TYR A 50 6.07 9.47 -7.30
C TYR A 50 4.88 9.88 -6.41
N PRO A 51 5.01 10.81 -5.44
CA PRO A 51 3.89 11.18 -4.56
C PRO A 51 2.73 11.92 -5.27
N LYS A 52 2.86 12.23 -6.57
CA LYS A 52 1.84 12.88 -7.38
C LYS A 52 1.10 11.90 -8.30
N THR A 53 1.51 10.64 -8.33
CA THR A 53 0.91 9.61 -9.19
C THR A 53 -0.13 8.81 -8.44
N THR A 54 -0.89 7.99 -9.16
CA THR A 54 -1.81 7.03 -8.56
C THR A 54 -1.05 5.96 -7.77
N GLU A 55 0.08 5.48 -8.29
CA GLU A 55 0.95 4.52 -7.60
C GLU A 55 1.41 5.04 -6.25
N GLY A 56 1.90 6.28 -6.18
CA GLY A 56 2.35 6.87 -4.91
C GLY A 56 1.22 7.25 -3.96
N ALA A 57 -0.01 7.43 -4.46
CA ALA A 57 -1.19 7.59 -3.62
C ALA A 57 -1.64 6.25 -3.01
N VAL A 58 -1.59 5.16 -3.79
CA VAL A 58 -1.97 3.81 -3.34
C VAL A 58 -0.91 3.20 -2.43
N ALA A 59 0.37 3.37 -2.75
CA ALA A 59 1.49 2.87 -1.96
C ALA A 59 2.49 4.00 -1.68
N PRO A 60 2.26 4.85 -0.67
CA PRO A 60 3.18 5.91 -0.30
C PRO A 60 4.61 5.40 -0.08
N LEU A 61 5.58 6.20 -0.53
CA LEU A 61 7.00 5.86 -0.40
C LEU A 61 7.45 6.03 1.06
N ARG A 62 8.12 5.01 1.60
CA ARG A 62 8.85 5.09 2.88
C ARG A 62 10.32 4.75 2.65
N ARG A 63 11.24 5.61 3.09
CA ARG A 63 12.69 5.35 2.98
C ARG A 63 13.22 4.63 4.21
N ILE A 64 14.12 3.67 4.00
CA ILE A 64 14.74 2.87 5.05
C ILE A 64 16.23 2.71 4.75
N ASP A 65 17.08 3.13 5.69
CA ASP A 65 18.52 2.94 5.60
C ASP A 65 18.93 1.51 6.04
N LEU A 66 19.50 0.73 5.12
CA LEU A 66 20.01 -0.62 5.41
C LEU A 66 21.21 -0.63 6.36
N GLY A 67 21.86 0.51 6.57
CA GLY A 67 22.90 0.70 7.58
C GLY A 67 22.36 0.74 9.02
N GLN A 68 21.06 0.90 9.20
CA GLN A 68 20.40 0.96 10.51
C GLN A 68 19.68 -0.34 10.85
N ARG A 69 19.22 -0.44 12.09
CA ARG A 69 18.31 -1.51 12.53
C ARG A 69 16.99 -1.42 11.74
N LEU A 70 16.50 -2.56 11.26
CA LEU A 70 15.20 -2.64 10.61
C LEU A 70 14.10 -2.14 11.56
N PRO A 71 13.16 -1.28 11.10
CA PRO A 71 12.01 -0.88 11.90
C PRO A 71 11.21 -2.10 12.40
N GLU A 72 10.68 -2.00 13.62
CA GLU A 72 9.97 -3.11 14.29
C GLU A 72 8.61 -3.42 13.67
N ASP A 73 8.07 -2.49 12.89
CA ASP A 73 6.79 -2.60 12.20
C ASP A 73 6.92 -3.23 10.80
N ILE A 74 8.08 -3.79 10.45
CA ILE A 74 8.34 -4.37 9.13
C ILE A 74 8.80 -5.83 9.27
N ASP A 75 8.08 -6.71 8.57
CA ASP A 75 8.43 -8.12 8.42
C ASP A 75 8.83 -8.40 6.96
N LEU A 76 10.07 -8.84 6.75
CA LEU A 76 10.64 -9.10 5.43
C LEU A 76 10.86 -10.59 5.23
N VAL A 77 10.59 -11.07 4.01
CA VAL A 77 10.90 -12.45 3.61
C VAL A 77 12.40 -12.72 3.71
N SER A 78 13.20 -11.71 3.40
CA SER A 78 14.66 -11.74 3.56
C SER A 78 15.25 -10.32 3.63
N LYS A 79 16.43 -10.16 4.22
CA LYS A 79 17.12 -8.87 4.22
C LYS A 79 17.51 -8.46 2.79
N PRO A 80 17.18 -7.24 2.32
CA PRO A 80 17.63 -6.74 1.02
C PRO A 80 19.17 -6.70 0.93
N GLN A 81 19.70 -7.17 -0.20
CA GLN A 81 21.15 -7.21 -0.45
C GLN A 81 21.62 -6.12 -1.41
N PHE A 82 20.69 -5.52 -2.17
CA PHE A 82 20.97 -4.50 -3.18
C PHE A 82 20.28 -3.17 -2.83
N THR A 83 20.83 -2.08 -3.36
CA THR A 83 20.25 -0.73 -3.21
C THR A 83 20.20 -0.03 -4.56
N PRO A 84 19.08 0.62 -4.93
CA PRO A 84 17.82 0.62 -4.18
C PRO A 84 17.12 -0.74 -4.25
N THR A 85 16.40 -1.12 -3.21
CA THR A 85 15.39 -2.19 -3.27
C THR A 85 14.05 -1.61 -2.86
N PHE A 86 13.03 -1.79 -3.67
CA PHE A 86 11.67 -1.33 -3.39
C PHE A 86 10.83 -2.53 -2.95
N VAL A 87 10.48 -2.57 -1.67
CA VAL A 87 9.65 -3.61 -1.10
C VAL A 87 8.24 -3.07 -0.94
N LEU A 88 7.26 -3.74 -1.55
CA LEU A 88 5.86 -3.45 -1.30
C LEU A 88 5.46 -4.18 -0.01
N LEU A 89 5.05 -3.39 0.97
CA LEU A 89 4.55 -3.85 2.25
C LEU A 89 3.03 -3.74 2.26
N ARG A 90 2.37 -4.73 2.85
CA ARG A 90 0.94 -4.71 3.18
C ARG A 90 0.80 -4.94 4.68
N ASP A 91 0.33 -3.93 5.40
CA ASP A 91 0.29 -3.91 6.87
C ASP A 91 1.66 -4.27 7.50
N GLY A 92 2.74 -3.72 6.92
CA GLY A 92 4.12 -3.97 7.38
C GLY A 92 4.74 -5.28 6.91
N VAL A 93 3.98 -6.18 6.27
CA VAL A 93 4.49 -7.46 5.77
C VAL A 93 4.86 -7.37 4.30
N GLU A 94 6.06 -7.81 3.94
CA GLU A 94 6.50 -7.89 2.55
C GLU A 94 5.61 -8.82 1.71
N VAL A 95 5.07 -8.28 0.60
CA VAL A 95 4.28 -9.06 -0.37
C VAL A 95 4.97 -9.20 -1.73
N GLN A 96 5.82 -8.25 -2.11
CA GLN A 96 6.63 -8.32 -3.33
C GLN A 96 7.79 -7.32 -3.24
N ARG A 97 8.87 -7.52 -4.01
CA ARG A 97 9.96 -6.55 -4.14
C ARG A 97 10.45 -6.37 -5.57
N LEU A 98 11.10 -5.24 -5.80
CA LEU A 98 11.89 -4.89 -6.96
C LEU A 98 13.31 -4.56 -6.51
N GLU A 99 14.31 -5.28 -7.00
CA GLU A 99 15.72 -5.05 -6.68
C GLU A 99 16.41 -4.27 -7.81
N GLY A 100 17.01 -3.14 -7.46
CA GLY A 100 17.70 -2.24 -8.38
C GLY A 100 16.80 -1.20 -9.05
N TYR A 101 17.46 -0.32 -9.81
CA TYR A 101 16.80 0.71 -10.61
C TYR A 101 17.53 0.83 -11.96
N PRO A 102 17.08 0.11 -13.01
CA PRO A 102 17.72 0.15 -14.33
C PRO A 102 17.28 1.35 -15.16
N GLY A 103 16.18 2.03 -14.79
CA GLY A 103 15.65 3.21 -15.46
C GLY A 103 14.15 3.40 -15.21
N GLU A 104 13.64 4.55 -15.63
CA GLU A 104 12.27 5.02 -15.38
C GLU A 104 11.19 4.06 -15.93
N ASP A 105 11.27 3.70 -17.21
CA ASP A 105 10.24 2.88 -17.87
C ASP A 105 10.07 1.51 -17.17
N PHE A 106 11.18 0.91 -16.77
CA PHE A 106 11.17 -0.36 -16.03
C PHE A 106 10.58 -0.21 -14.64
N PHE A 107 10.92 0.89 -13.95
CA PHE A 107 10.38 1.15 -12.61
C PHE A 107 8.86 1.27 -12.65
N TRP A 108 8.31 2.11 -13.53
CA TRP A 108 6.86 2.29 -13.63
C TRP A 108 6.14 1.00 -14.01
N TRP A 109 6.66 0.27 -15.00
CA TRP A 109 6.05 -0.99 -15.40
C TRP A 109 6.03 -2.02 -14.26
N LEU A 110 7.16 -2.23 -13.57
CA LEU A 110 7.27 -3.23 -12.51
C LEU A 110 6.46 -2.87 -11.26
N ILE A 111 6.47 -1.61 -10.83
CA ILE A 111 5.65 -1.15 -9.71
C ILE A 111 4.16 -1.24 -10.04
N GLY A 112 3.76 -0.86 -11.25
CA GLY A 112 2.38 -1.02 -11.71
C GLY A 112 1.91 -2.48 -11.63
N GLU A 113 2.73 -3.43 -12.08
CA GLU A 113 2.41 -4.86 -12.00
C GLU A 113 2.42 -5.40 -10.55
N MET A 114 3.26 -4.86 -9.67
CA MET A 114 3.22 -5.16 -8.23
C MET A 114 1.90 -4.73 -7.60
N LEU A 115 1.44 -3.51 -7.92
CA LEU A 115 0.23 -2.91 -7.35
C LEU A 115 -1.05 -3.52 -7.91
N LYS A 116 -1.12 -3.82 -9.21
CA LYS A 116 -2.31 -4.47 -9.83
C LYS A 116 -2.68 -5.82 -9.21
N LYS A 117 -1.74 -6.47 -8.53
CA LYS A 117 -1.97 -7.73 -7.81
C LYS A 117 -2.57 -7.53 -6.42
N GLN A 118 -2.63 -6.29 -5.94
CA GLN A 118 -3.15 -5.94 -4.62
C GLN A 118 -4.62 -5.48 -4.71
N PRO A 119 -5.48 -5.88 -3.75
CA PRO A 119 -6.87 -5.41 -3.70
C PRO A 119 -7.00 -3.88 -3.65
N GLU A 120 -6.06 -3.22 -2.96
CA GLU A 120 -6.11 -1.79 -2.70
C GLU A 120 -5.94 -0.95 -3.99
N TRP A 121 -5.30 -1.50 -5.03
CA TRP A 121 -5.19 -0.88 -6.36
C TRP A 121 -6.53 -0.89 -7.10
N ALA A 122 -7.23 -2.04 -7.11
CA ALA A 122 -8.51 -2.19 -7.81
C ALA A 122 -9.58 -1.24 -7.25
N GLU A 123 -9.57 -1.04 -5.94
CA GLU A 123 -10.51 -0.18 -5.23
C GLU A 123 -10.29 1.32 -5.50
N HIS A 124 -9.03 1.76 -5.67
CA HIS A 124 -8.74 3.14 -6.05
C HIS A 124 -9.32 3.51 -7.43
N GLY A 125 -9.38 2.56 -8.37
CA GLY A 125 -10.07 2.73 -9.65
C GLY A 125 -11.59 2.88 -9.52
N ASN A 126 -12.19 2.24 -8.51
CA ASN A 126 -13.62 2.32 -8.23
C ASN A 126 -14.02 3.62 -7.53
N GLU A 127 -13.17 4.16 -6.64
CA GLU A 127 -13.41 5.44 -5.95
C GLU A 127 -13.32 6.65 -6.89
N LYS A 128 -12.51 6.57 -7.95
CA LYS A 128 -12.36 7.65 -8.95
C LYS A 128 -13.39 7.63 -10.08
N GLY A 129 -14.32 6.66 -10.10
CA GLY A 129 -15.46 6.66 -11.02
C GLY A 129 -15.09 6.93 -12.48
N GLY A 130 -14.48 5.96 -13.16
CA GLY A 130 -14.41 5.95 -14.62
C GLY A 130 -13.34 6.88 -15.23
N ALA A 131 -12.09 6.49 -15.08
CA ALA A 131 -11.02 6.73 -16.06
C ALA A 131 -9.99 5.65 -15.71
N GLU A 132 -9.65 4.68 -16.56
CA GLU A 132 -9.11 4.81 -17.90
C GLU A 132 -9.33 3.49 -18.68
N GLY A 133 -9.44 3.60 -20.01
CA GLY A 133 -9.18 2.49 -20.93
C GLY A 133 -7.72 2.43 -21.35
#